data_AF-A0A1C6IZY0-F1
#
_entry.id   AF-A0A1C6IZY0-F1
#
_cell.length_a   1.000
_cell.length_b   1.000
_cell.length_c   1.000
_cell.angle_alpha   90.00
_cell.angle_beta   90.00
_cell.angle_gamma   90.00
#
_symmetry.space_group_name_H-M   'P 1'
#
loop_
_entity.id
_entity.type
_entity.pdbx_description
1 polymer ?
#
loop_
_entity_poly.entity_id
_entity_poly.type
_entity_poly.pdbx_seq_one_letter_code
_entity_poly.pdbx_strand_id
1 'polypeptide(L)'
;MTNFSRFLYSSYIKPYLDRQPRDLEAESLFSLWENSHTVQARQEHEALFRFLAVHAFYLGLRTGAGLARDCSAAGLECLTTRES
;
A
#
# COMPACT_ATOMS: atom_id res chain seq x y z
N MET A 1 -8.87 9.18 10.27
CA MET A 1 -8.17 9.65 9.05
C MET A 1 -8.29 11.16 8.94
N THR A 2 -7.18 11.86 8.71
CA THR A 2 -7.13 13.31 8.44
C THR A 2 -7.56 13.62 7.00
N ASN A 3 -7.89 14.88 6.70
CA ASN A 3 -8.19 15.32 5.32
C ASN A 3 -7.03 15.04 4.36
N PHE A 4 -5.80 15.29 4.81
CA PHE A 4 -4.60 14.95 4.05
C PHE A 4 -4.52 13.45 3.73
N SER A 5 -4.77 12.58 4.71
CA SER A 5 -4.71 11.13 4.49
C SER A 5 -5.77 10.63 3.49
N ARG A 6 -6.95 11.26 3.47
CA ARG A 6 -7.99 10.96 2.47
C ARG A 6 -7.58 11.40 1.08
N PHE A 7 -7.06 12.63 0.95
CA PHE A 7 -6.51 13.16 -0.29
C PHE A 7 -5.36 12.29 -0.82
N LEU A 8 -4.42 11.91 0.03
CA LEU A 8 -3.30 11.04 -0.30
C LEU A 8 -3.79 9.72 -0.89
N TYR A 9 -4.81 9.11 -0.28
CA TYR A 9 -5.38 7.88 -0.81
C TYR A 9 -6.03 8.07 -2.18
N SER A 10 -6.93 9.04 -2.31
CA SER A 10 -7.69 9.25 -3.55
C SER A 10 -6.81 9.67 -4.72
N SER A 11 -5.79 10.48 -4.45
CA SER A 11 -5.00 11.15 -5.49
C SER A 11 -3.71 10.42 -5.85
N TYR A 12 -3.18 9.59 -4.96
CA TYR A 12 -1.89 8.91 -5.17
C TYR A 12 -1.96 7.40 -4.96
N ILE A 13 -2.39 6.93 -3.79
CA ILE A 13 -2.29 5.51 -3.43
C ILE A 13 -3.25 4.67 -4.28
N LYS A 14 -4.53 5.03 -4.34
CA LYS A 14 -5.52 4.25 -5.10
C LYS A 14 -5.18 4.20 -6.60
N PRO A 15 -4.86 5.32 -7.27
CA PRO A 15 -4.43 5.27 -8.68
C PRO A 15 -3.17 4.44 -8.92
N TYR A 16 -2.24 4.40 -7.97
CA TYR A 16 -1.07 3.52 -8.06
C TYR A 16 -1.48 2.05 -7.98
N LEU A 17 -2.28 1.68 -6.98
CA LEU A 17 -2.77 0.32 -6.77
C LEU A 17 -3.58 -0.20 -7.96
N ASP A 18 -4.45 0.65 -8.52
CA ASP A 18 -5.29 0.31 -9.68
C ASP A 18 -4.46 0.02 -10.95
N ARG A 19 -3.22 0.52 -11.03
CA ARG A 19 -2.30 0.28 -12.16
C ARG A 19 -1.35 -0.89 -11.95
N GLN A 20 -1.28 -1.45 -10.74
CA GLN A 20 -0.39 -2.58 -10.50
C GLN A 20 -0.94 -3.81 -11.20
N PRO A 21 -0.09 -4.62 -11.85
CA PRO A 21 -0.52 -5.90 -12.38
C PRO A 21 -1.00 -6.76 -11.22
N ARG A 22 -2.16 -7.39 -11.41
CA ARG A 22 -2.68 -8.40 -10.49
C ARG A 22 -2.27 -9.77 -11.03
N ASP A 23 -1.87 -10.66 -10.14
CA ASP A 23 -1.74 -12.07 -10.51
C ASP A 23 -3.12 -12.70 -10.74
N LEU A 24 -3.14 -13.92 -11.28
CA LEU A 24 -4.38 -14.62 -11.62
C LEU A 24 -5.27 -14.85 -10.38
N GLU A 25 -4.66 -15.10 -9.23
CA GLU A 25 -5.39 -15.31 -7.97
C GLU A 25 -6.08 -14.02 -7.53
N ALA A 26 -5.34 -12.91 -7.45
CA ALA A 26 -5.87 -11.61 -7.11
C ALA A 26 -6.97 -11.18 -8.08
N GLU A 27 -6.77 -11.34 -9.39
CA GLU A 27 -7.77 -10.96 -10.39
C GLU A 27 -9.10 -11.71 -10.21
N SER A 28 -9.03 -13.01 -9.87
CA SER A 28 -10.21 -13.82 -9.59
C SER A 28 -10.96 -13.35 -8.34
N LEU A 29 -10.22 -12.98 -7.28
CA LEU A 29 -10.78 -12.46 -6.04
C LEU A 29 -11.40 -11.07 -6.23
N PHE A 30 -10.75 -10.18 -6.98
CA PHE A 30 -11.29 -8.87 -7.33
C PHE A 30 -12.57 -8.99 -8.17
N SER A 31 -12.56 -9.84 -9.20
CA SER A 31 -13.74 -10.10 -10.02
C SER A 31 -14.89 -10.67 -9.21
N LEU A 32 -14.63 -11.64 -8.33
CA LEU A 32 -15.65 -12.18 -7.43
C LEU A 32 -16.20 -11.05 -6.54
N TRP A 33 -15.33 -10.26 -5.93
CA TRP A 33 -15.71 -9.19 -5.02
C TRP A 33 -16.59 -8.12 -5.70
N GLU A 34 -16.24 -7.69 -6.91
CA GLU A 34 -16.99 -6.67 -7.66
C GLU A 34 -18.41 -7.14 -8.04
N ASN A 35 -18.56 -8.43 -8.36
CA ASN A 35 -19.81 -8.98 -8.89
C ASN A 35 -20.73 -9.58 -7.82
N SER A 36 -20.21 -9.93 -6.63
CA SER A 36 -20.98 -10.60 -5.56
C SER A 36 -21.47 -9.68 -4.44
N HIS A 37 -20.91 -8.47 -4.31
CA HIS A 37 -21.24 -7.55 -3.22
C HIS A 37 -22.24 -6.47 -3.62
N THR A 38 -23.14 -6.15 -2.68
CA THR A 38 -24.03 -4.98 -2.79
C THR A 38 -23.22 -3.69 -2.91
N VAL A 39 -23.83 -2.64 -3.47
CA VAL A 39 -23.19 -1.32 -3.59
C VAL A 39 -22.74 -0.79 -2.21
N GLN A 40 -23.56 -0.98 -1.18
CA GLN A 40 -23.23 -0.57 0.18
C GLN A 40 -22.02 -1.33 0.73
N ALA A 41 -21.98 -2.65 0.59
CA ALA A 41 -20.85 -3.45 1.04
C ALA A 41 -19.54 -3.05 0.34
N ARG A 42 -19.60 -2.66 -0.95
CA ARG A 42 -18.43 -2.13 -1.67
C ARG A 42 -17.95 -0.78 -1.12
N GLN A 43 -18.86 0.11 -0.75
CA GLN A 43 -18.51 1.41 -0.15
C GLN A 43 -17.89 1.26 1.25
N GLU A 44 -18.41 0.34 2.06
CA GLU A 44 -17.88 0.03 3.39
C GLU A 44 -16.46 -0.56 3.29
N HIS A 45 -16.24 -1.49 2.35
CA HIS A 45 -14.90 -2.05 2.08
C HIS A 45 -13.92 -1.01 1.53
N GLU A 46 -14.36 -0.10 0.67
CA GLU A 46 -13.52 1.00 0.17
C GLU A 46 -13.02 1.88 1.32
N ALA A 47 -13.84 2.11 2.36
CA ALA A 47 -13.41 2.81 3.56
C ALA A 47 -12.33 2.04 4.34
N LEU A 48 -12.46 0.70 4.42
CA LEU A 48 -11.47 -0.17 5.05
C LEU A 48 -10.15 -0.20 4.26
N PHE A 49 -10.19 -0.40 2.95
CA PHE A 49 -9.00 -0.41 2.08
C PHE A 49 -8.27 0.92 2.13
N ARG A 50 -9.01 2.04 2.14
CA ARG A 50 -8.43 3.36 2.36
C ARG A 50 -7.66 3.46 3.67
N PHE A 51 -8.26 3.00 4.76
CA PHE A 51 -7.60 3.00 6.06
C PHE A 51 -6.31 2.17 6.02
N LEU A 52 -6.38 0.93 5.55
CA LEU A 52 -5.24 0.01 5.52
C LEU A 52 -4.11 0.51 4.62
N ALA A 53 -4.42 0.89 3.39
CA ALA A 53 -3.42 1.30 2.41
C ALA A 53 -2.65 2.54 2.85
N VAL A 54 -3.32 3.51 3.48
CA VAL A 54 -2.65 4.71 4.02
C VAL A 54 -1.72 4.38 5.17
N HIS A 55 -2.13 3.52 6.10
CA HIS A 55 -1.27 3.19 7.24
C HIS A 55 -0.11 2.29 6.82
N ALA A 56 -0.32 1.39 5.86
CA ALA A 56 0.76 0.64 5.22
C ALA A 56 1.76 1.57 4.52
N PHE A 57 1.29 2.60 3.82
CA PHE A 57 2.16 3.61 3.21
C PHE A 57 2.98 4.37 4.26
N TYR A 58 2.36 4.86 5.33
CA TYR A 58 3.09 5.53 6.41
C TYR A 58 4.07 4.62 7.13
N LEU A 59 3.73 3.35 7.31
CA LEU A 59 4.63 2.34 7.84
C LEU A 59 5.85 2.19 6.91
N GLY A 60 5.63 2.06 5.60
CA GLY A 60 6.70 2.01 4.60
C GLY A 60 7.64 3.21 4.66
N LEU A 61 7.11 4.43 4.80
CA LEU A 61 7.92 5.63 4.96
C LEU A 61 8.76 5.60 6.25
N ARG A 62 8.19 5.17 7.38
CA ARG A 62 8.91 5.06 8.66
C ARG A 62 10.00 4.00 8.58
N THR A 63 9.70 2.85 8.00
CA THR A 63 10.66 1.77 7.79
C THR A 63 11.80 2.23 6.88
N GLY A 64 11.48 2.87 5.74
CA GLY A 64 12.48 3.39 4.82
C GLY A 64 13.39 4.45 5.45
N ALA A 65 12.83 5.36 6.25
CA ALA A 65 13.62 6.35 7.00
C ALA A 65 14.53 5.69 8.06
N GLY A 66 14.05 4.63 8.73
CA GLY A 66 14.87 3.83 9.63
C GLY A 66 16.05 3.17 8.91
N LEU A 67 15.76 2.47 7.81
CA LEU A 67 16.78 1.80 6.99
C LEU A 67 17.82 2.78 6.45
N ALA A 68 17.42 3.97 5.99
CA ALA A 68 18.35 4.98 5.50
C ALA A 68 19.29 5.49 6.62
N ARG A 69 18.78 5.66 7.84
CA ARG A 69 19.59 6.04 9.00
C ARG A 69 20.57 4.94 9.39
N ASP A 70 20.12 3.69 9.41
CA ASP A 70 20.96 2.54 9.75
C ASP A 70 22.05 2.33 8.68
N CYS A 71 21.71 2.44 7.40
CA CYS A 71 22.69 2.38 6.31
C CYS A 71 23.68 3.55 6.34
N SER A 72 23.21 4.77 6.67
CA SER A 72 24.10 5.93 6.82
C SER A 72 25.02 5.84 8.03
N ALA A 73 24.59 5.16 9.11
CA ALA A 73 25.39 4.94 10.31
C ALA A 73 26.38 3.78 10.14
N ALA A 74 26.02 2.76 9.34
CA ALA A 74 26.86 1.59 9.07
C ALA A 74 27.86 1.78 7.91
N GLY A 75 27.79 2.89 7.17
CA GLY A 75 28.49 3.01 5.88
C GLY A 75 27.86 2.10 4.82
N LEU A 76 28.13 2.37 3.53
CA LEU A 76 27.47 1.74 2.37
C LEU A 76 27.51 0.19 2.32
N GLU A 77 28.15 -0.51 3.25
CA GLU A 77 28.32 -1.97 3.28
C GLU A 77 27.04 -2.76 3.61
N CYS A 78 26.01 -2.11 4.18
CA CYS A 78 24.80 -2.77 4.65
C CYS A 78 23.88 -3.27 3.51
N LEU A 79 23.91 -2.64 2.33
CA LEU A 79 23.05 -3.03 1.19
C LEU A 79 23.74 -3.98 0.20
N THR A 80 25.07 -4.07 0.21
CA THR A 80 25.84 -4.90 -0.73
C THR A 80 26.13 -6.31 -0.24
N THR A 81 25.96 -6.60 1.06
CA THR A 81 26.39 -7.87 1.67
C THR A 81 25.27 -8.90 1.86
N ARG A 82 24.03 -8.58 1.46
CA ARG A 82 22.88 -9.48 1.70
C ARG A 82 22.44 -10.35 0.53
N GLU A 83 23.12 -10.25 -0.61
CA GLU A 83 22.97 -11.20 -1.72
C GLU A 83 24.32 -11.83 -2.07
N SER A 84 24.66 -12.93 -1.38
CA SER A 84 25.69 -13.91 -1.75
C SER A 84 25.32 -15.26 -1.14
#